data_AF-A0A961EZD3-F1
#
_entry.id   AF-A0A961EZD3-F1
#
_cell.length_a   1.000
_cell.length_b   1.000
_cell.length_c   1.000
_cell.angle_alpha   90.00
_cell.angle_beta   90.00
_cell.angle_gamma   90.00
#
_symmetry.space_group_name_H-M   'P 1'
#
loop_
_entity.id
_entity.type
_entity.pdbx_description
1 polymer ?
#
loop_
_entity_poly.entity_id
_entity_poly.type
_entity_poly.pdbx_seq_one_letter_code
_entity_poly.pdbx_strand_id
1 'polypeptide(L)'
;MAKDISVLNPDQFQEVRNALLELVKTLNARKAPGSSNMIPDEDIVLTSIQHPERGDVLITVIPDRTGLQIFVSNRRDPDNPFAIMSHRELRDFPGRRPLNHSVSTLKEGQRGLFLITVQDRELLRAHQLDAIQGYSSRFNVAEKRDDGPVKENITLKPLSECSPEQKLEIYRKKAPGDQRVQQIEKEFFGVEFQYSRHKRPAATEVIFLGPEAYREKINQLIRDVYPYGVRVSLRRDYPAEHKEKLAEVHRYLRELAGKLRQRINDHNPPEINKHYNRVCDYLEDITQNDAELTRVV
;
A
#
# COMPACT_ATOMS: atom_id res chain seq x y z
N MET A 1 3.46 7.32 -43.46
CA MET A 1 3.76 7.07 -42.04
C MET A 1 3.25 8.27 -41.25
N ALA A 2 2.64 8.03 -40.09
CA ALA A 2 2.27 9.09 -39.17
C ALA A 2 3.51 9.87 -38.71
N LYS A 3 3.33 11.16 -38.42
CA LYS A 3 4.40 12.04 -37.93
C LYS A 3 4.64 11.74 -36.45
N ASP A 4 5.88 11.82 -36.00
CA ASP A 4 6.20 11.67 -34.58
C ASP A 4 5.78 12.91 -33.78
N ILE A 5 5.51 12.70 -32.49
CA ILE A 5 5.12 13.75 -31.54
C ILE A 5 6.10 14.92 -31.46
N SER A 6 7.37 14.69 -31.80
CA SER A 6 8.41 15.72 -31.88
C SER A 6 8.14 16.83 -32.90
N VAL A 7 7.17 16.63 -33.81
CA VAL A 7 6.76 17.63 -34.82
C VAL A 7 5.75 18.64 -34.27
N LEU A 8 5.15 18.40 -33.09
CA LEU A 8 4.28 19.39 -32.44
C LEU A 8 5.09 20.63 -32.05
N ASN A 9 4.54 21.81 -32.33
CA ASN A 9 5.11 23.03 -31.78
C ASN A 9 4.90 23.07 -30.24
N PRO A 10 5.65 23.91 -29.50
CA PRO A 10 5.57 23.94 -28.03
C PRO A 10 4.16 24.22 -27.50
N ASP A 11 3.40 25.08 -28.17
CA ASP A 11 2.05 25.46 -27.77
C ASP A 11 1.06 24.29 -27.94
N GLN A 12 1.10 23.62 -29.08
CA GLN A 12 0.31 22.42 -29.37
C GLN A 12 0.66 21.27 -28.43
N PHE A 13 1.94 21.09 -28.14
CA PHE A 13 2.39 20.09 -27.18
C PHE A 13 1.82 20.36 -25.78
N GLN A 14 1.86 21.62 -25.33
CA GLN A 14 1.32 22.01 -24.03
C GLN A 14 -0.22 21.90 -24.00
N GLU A 15 -0.91 22.19 -25.10
CA GLU A 15 -2.36 22.01 -25.24
C GLU A 15 -2.76 20.54 -25.07
N VAL A 16 -2.08 19.63 -25.77
CA VAL A 16 -2.34 18.18 -25.66
C VAL A 16 -2.03 17.69 -24.24
N ARG A 17 -0.93 18.16 -23.66
CA ARG A 17 -0.56 17.84 -22.27
C ARG A 17 -1.62 18.32 -21.28
N ASN A 18 -2.11 19.55 -21.42
CA ASN A 18 -3.18 20.09 -20.58
C ASN A 18 -4.46 19.27 -20.71
N ALA A 19 -4.81 18.89 -21.94
CA ALA A 19 -5.99 18.07 -22.21
C ALA A 19 -5.93 16.71 -21.50
N LEU A 20 -4.75 16.06 -21.51
CA LEU A 20 -4.51 14.81 -20.82
C LEU A 20 -4.52 14.99 -19.28
N LEU A 21 -3.95 16.08 -18.76
CA LEU A 21 -3.97 16.38 -17.31
C LEU A 21 -5.42 16.60 -16.81
N GLU A 22 -6.22 17.34 -17.57
CA GLU A 22 -7.64 17.58 -17.27
C GLU A 22 -8.45 16.27 -17.31
N LEU A 23 -8.16 15.40 -18.28
CA LEU A 23 -8.76 14.07 -18.37
C LEU A 23 -8.43 13.24 -17.13
N VAL A 24 -7.14 13.12 -16.77
CA VAL A 24 -6.69 12.36 -15.60
C VAL A 24 -7.36 12.86 -14.33
N LYS A 25 -7.41 14.19 -14.13
CA LYS A 25 -8.11 14.81 -12.99
C LYS A 25 -9.59 14.43 -12.94
N THR A 26 -10.25 14.41 -14.10
CA THR A 26 -11.67 14.06 -14.22
C THR A 26 -11.94 12.59 -13.91
N LEU A 27 -11.10 11.69 -14.42
CA LEU A 27 -11.22 10.25 -14.16
C LEU A 27 -10.86 9.90 -12.71
N ASN A 28 -9.82 10.51 -12.14
CA ASN A 28 -9.47 10.34 -10.72
C ASN A 28 -10.62 10.76 -9.78
N ALA A 29 -11.30 11.87 -10.08
CA ALA A 29 -12.45 12.32 -9.30
C ALA A 29 -13.61 11.30 -9.32
N ARG A 30 -13.72 10.49 -10.39
CA ARG A 30 -14.72 9.41 -10.54
C ARG A 30 -14.26 8.05 -10.00
N LYS A 31 -12.97 7.90 -9.69
CA LYS A 31 -12.40 6.70 -9.06
C LYS A 31 -12.52 6.74 -7.53
N ALA A 32 -12.85 7.90 -6.95
CA ALA A 32 -12.92 8.07 -5.50
C ALA A 32 -13.90 7.08 -4.83
N PRO A 33 -13.55 6.54 -3.64
CA PRO A 33 -14.35 5.53 -2.96
C PRO A 33 -15.75 6.07 -2.65
N GLY A 34 -16.77 5.35 -3.12
CA GLY A 34 -18.18 5.72 -3.00
C GLY A 34 -18.84 6.17 -4.31
N SER A 35 -18.07 6.39 -5.39
CA SER A 35 -18.61 6.65 -6.72
C SER A 35 -18.57 5.39 -7.60
N SER A 36 -19.71 4.74 -7.80
CA SER A 36 -19.84 3.49 -8.58
C SER A 36 -19.84 3.71 -10.10
N ASN A 37 -19.25 4.80 -10.59
CA ASN A 37 -19.55 5.31 -11.93
C ASN A 37 -18.43 5.10 -12.96
N MET A 38 -17.24 4.63 -12.56
CA MET A 38 -16.14 4.46 -13.53
C MET A 38 -16.30 3.16 -14.32
N ILE A 39 -16.30 3.28 -15.64
CA ILE A 39 -16.44 2.15 -16.57
C ILE A 39 -15.05 1.50 -16.77
N PRO A 40 -14.94 0.18 -17.02
CA PRO A 40 -13.65 -0.48 -17.17
C PRO A 40 -12.71 0.16 -18.21
N ASP A 41 -13.24 0.69 -19.31
CA ASP A 41 -12.43 1.33 -20.36
C ASP A 41 -11.83 2.67 -19.87
N GLU A 42 -12.55 3.43 -19.04
CA GLU A 42 -12.02 4.63 -18.38
C GLU A 42 -10.90 4.28 -17.39
N ASP A 43 -11.05 3.18 -16.61
CA ASP A 43 -10.01 2.72 -15.68
C ASP A 43 -8.74 2.27 -16.42
N ILE A 44 -8.89 1.60 -17.55
CA ILE A 44 -7.76 1.17 -18.38
C ILE A 44 -7.00 2.38 -18.91
N VAL A 45 -7.71 3.36 -19.48
CA VAL A 45 -7.09 4.59 -19.99
C VAL A 45 -6.41 5.37 -18.87
N LEU A 46 -7.08 5.56 -17.73
CA LEU A 46 -6.53 6.24 -16.57
C LEU A 46 -5.26 5.54 -16.08
N THR A 47 -5.33 4.21 -15.89
CA THR A 47 -4.20 3.40 -15.41
C THR A 47 -3.05 3.44 -16.42
N SER A 48 -3.31 3.38 -17.72
CA SER A 48 -2.27 3.47 -18.74
C SER A 48 -1.57 4.83 -18.81
N ILE A 49 -2.30 5.93 -18.61
CA ILE A 49 -1.70 7.28 -18.57
C ILE A 49 -0.91 7.49 -17.28
N GLN A 50 -1.37 6.94 -16.14
CA GLN A 50 -0.69 7.04 -14.84
C GLN A 50 0.49 6.09 -14.71
N HIS A 51 0.41 4.91 -15.32
CA HIS A 51 1.37 3.81 -15.25
C HIS A 51 1.78 3.33 -16.65
N PRO A 52 2.48 4.17 -17.44
CA PRO A 52 2.91 3.79 -18.79
C PRO A 52 3.80 2.55 -18.80
N GLU A 53 4.50 2.24 -17.70
CA GLU A 53 5.31 1.03 -17.52
C GLU A 53 4.49 -0.27 -17.55
N ARG A 54 3.19 -0.20 -17.24
CA ARG A 54 2.26 -1.34 -17.29
C ARG A 54 1.56 -1.46 -18.65
N GLY A 55 1.88 -0.56 -19.57
CA GLY A 55 1.40 -0.52 -20.94
C GLY A 55 0.77 0.82 -21.24
N ASP A 56 1.56 1.62 -21.95
CA ASP A 56 1.25 2.96 -22.42
C ASP A 56 0.11 2.96 -23.45
N VAL A 57 -0.53 4.11 -23.62
CA VAL A 57 -1.57 4.35 -24.63
C VAL A 57 -1.05 5.27 -25.72
N LEU A 58 -1.44 4.97 -26.96
CA LEU A 58 -1.10 5.78 -28.11
C LEU A 58 -2.04 6.99 -28.16
N ILE A 59 -1.44 8.18 -28.20
CA ILE A 59 -2.11 9.44 -28.43
C ILE A 59 -1.97 9.78 -29.91
N THR A 60 -3.09 10.03 -30.57
CA THR A 60 -3.13 10.51 -31.95
C THR A 60 -3.70 11.91 -31.97
N VAL A 61 -2.96 12.85 -32.55
CA VAL A 61 -3.34 14.26 -32.67
C VAL A 61 -3.52 14.59 -34.14
N ILE A 62 -4.67 15.16 -34.50
CA ILE A 62 -4.95 15.64 -35.84
C ILE A 62 -5.20 17.15 -35.76
N PRO A 63 -4.34 17.98 -36.36
CA PRO A 63 -4.61 19.39 -36.52
C PRO A 63 -5.80 19.57 -37.46
N ASP A 64 -6.86 20.22 -36.99
CA ASP A 64 -8.04 20.57 -37.77
C ASP A 64 -8.26 22.10 -37.76
N ARG A 65 -9.17 22.60 -38.61
CA ARG A 65 -9.46 24.03 -38.77
C ARG A 65 -9.98 24.69 -37.48
N THR A 66 -10.57 23.91 -36.58
CA THR A 66 -11.15 24.38 -35.31
C THR A 66 -10.23 24.20 -34.10
N GLY A 67 -9.11 23.49 -34.25
CA GLY A 67 -8.17 23.20 -33.16
C GLY A 67 -7.51 21.82 -33.29
N LEU A 68 -6.92 21.34 -32.19
CA LEU A 68 -6.31 20.01 -32.14
C LEU A 68 -7.36 18.96 -31.75
N GLN A 69 -7.59 17.99 -32.62
CA GLN A 69 -8.36 16.80 -32.27
C GLN A 69 -7.45 15.76 -31.63
N ILE A 70 -7.75 15.37 -30.39
CA ILE A 70 -6.92 14.45 -29.61
C ILE A 70 -7.68 13.13 -29.42
N PHE A 71 -7.04 12.03 -29.80
CA PHE A 71 -7.56 10.68 -29.67
C PHE A 71 -6.64 9.83 -28.80
N VAL A 72 -7.22 8.96 -27.98
CA VAL A 72 -6.51 7.95 -27.17
C VAL A 72 -6.89 6.58 -27.68
N SER A 73 -5.90 5.74 -27.98
CA SER A 73 -6.14 4.36 -28.38
C SER A 73 -6.87 3.58 -27.29
N ASN A 74 -7.92 2.85 -27.68
CA ASN A 74 -8.53 1.86 -26.81
C ASN A 74 -7.70 0.56 -26.88
N ARG A 75 -7.10 0.14 -25.77
CA ARG A 75 -6.29 -1.09 -25.73
C ARG A 75 -7.09 -2.36 -25.97
N ARG A 76 -8.41 -2.34 -25.73
CA ARG A 76 -9.31 -3.46 -26.01
C ARG A 76 -9.72 -3.52 -27.48
N ASP A 77 -9.79 -2.37 -28.14
CA ASP A 77 -10.21 -2.23 -29.53
C ASP A 77 -9.41 -1.10 -30.22
N PRO A 78 -8.22 -1.41 -30.77
CA PRO A 78 -7.33 -0.41 -31.35
C PRO A 78 -7.93 0.36 -32.53
N ASP A 79 -8.90 -0.23 -33.23
CA ASP A 79 -9.59 0.40 -34.37
C ASP A 79 -10.61 1.45 -33.92
N ASN A 80 -10.89 1.50 -32.61
CA ASN A 80 -11.87 2.38 -32.00
C ASN A 80 -11.28 3.21 -30.86
N PRO A 81 -10.41 4.19 -31.19
CA PRO A 81 -9.90 5.12 -30.19
C PRO A 81 -11.03 5.98 -29.63
N PHE A 82 -10.80 6.53 -28.44
CA PHE A 82 -11.67 7.51 -27.81
C PHE A 82 -11.21 8.92 -28.16
N ALA A 83 -12.15 9.84 -28.39
CA ALA A 83 -11.85 11.26 -28.49
C ALA A 83 -11.75 11.87 -27.08
N ILE A 84 -10.74 12.71 -26.84
CA ILE A 84 -10.65 13.54 -25.64
C ILE A 84 -11.22 14.91 -25.95
N MET A 85 -12.31 15.26 -25.29
CA MET A 85 -12.95 16.57 -25.48
C MET A 85 -13.65 17.05 -24.23
N SER A 86 -13.85 18.35 -24.16
CA SER A 86 -14.66 19.05 -23.18
C SER A 86 -16.13 19.08 -23.60
N HIS A 87 -17.00 19.44 -22.66
CA HIS A 87 -18.43 19.59 -22.94
C HIS A 87 -18.72 20.67 -24.01
N ARG A 88 -17.90 21.74 -24.06
CA ARG A 88 -18.10 22.86 -25.01
C ARG A 88 -17.83 22.43 -26.47
N GLU A 89 -16.83 21.59 -26.68
CA GLU A 89 -16.46 21.06 -28.01
C GLU A 89 -17.53 20.11 -28.58
N LEU A 90 -18.51 19.66 -27.78
CA LEU A 90 -19.61 18.82 -28.25
C LEU A 90 -20.49 19.54 -29.27
N ARG A 91 -20.54 20.87 -29.24
CA ARG A 91 -21.27 21.67 -30.23
C ARG A 91 -20.69 21.51 -31.63
N ASP A 92 -19.37 21.39 -31.73
CA ASP A 92 -18.65 21.27 -33.00
C ASP A 92 -18.63 19.81 -33.48
N PHE A 93 -18.79 18.85 -32.56
CA PHE A 93 -18.81 17.41 -32.85
C PHE A 93 -20.03 16.71 -32.23
N PRO A 94 -21.27 17.02 -32.68
CA PRO A 94 -22.50 16.56 -32.03
C PRO A 94 -22.72 15.04 -32.13
N GLY A 95 -22.04 14.35 -33.04
CA GLY A 95 -22.14 12.90 -33.19
C GLY A 95 -21.37 12.11 -32.12
N ARG A 96 -20.41 12.74 -31.42
CA ARG A 96 -19.60 12.09 -30.39
C ARG A 96 -20.42 11.92 -29.12
N ARG A 97 -20.39 10.72 -28.54
CA ARG A 97 -21.15 10.39 -27.32
C ARG A 97 -20.19 10.20 -26.16
N PRO A 98 -20.47 10.74 -24.96
CA PRO A 98 -19.62 10.46 -23.81
C PRO A 98 -19.60 8.95 -23.56
N LEU A 99 -18.43 8.42 -23.21
CA LEU A 99 -18.25 7.00 -22.92
C LEU A 99 -19.11 6.57 -21.71
N ASN A 100 -19.30 7.48 -20.75
CA ASN A 100 -20.19 7.30 -19.61
C ASN A 100 -21.57 7.95 -19.87
N HIS A 101 -22.63 7.27 -19.44
CA HIS A 101 -24.02 7.47 -19.89
C HIS A 101 -24.69 8.82 -19.53
N SER A 102 -24.01 9.75 -18.86
CA SER A 102 -24.58 11.08 -18.61
C SER A 102 -23.59 12.22 -18.86
N VAL A 103 -23.90 13.04 -19.87
CA VAL A 103 -23.20 14.30 -20.21
C VAL A 103 -23.13 15.25 -19.00
N SER A 104 -24.10 15.17 -18.08
CA SER A 104 -24.20 15.95 -16.85
C SER A 104 -23.07 15.71 -15.82
N THR A 105 -22.17 14.76 -16.07
CA THR A 105 -21.04 14.45 -15.17
C THR A 105 -19.74 15.21 -15.50
N LEU A 106 -19.70 15.97 -16.61
CA LEU A 106 -18.56 16.80 -16.98
C LEU A 106 -18.85 18.25 -16.60
N LYS A 107 -18.11 18.78 -15.62
CA LYS A 107 -18.17 20.20 -15.25
C LYS A 107 -17.49 21.05 -16.31
N GLU A 108 -17.82 22.34 -16.34
CA GLU A 108 -17.17 23.30 -17.21
C GLU A 108 -15.65 23.35 -16.95
N GLY A 109 -14.84 23.24 -18.01
CA GLY A 109 -13.38 23.12 -17.93
C GLY A 109 -12.86 21.69 -17.65
N GLN A 110 -13.70 20.67 -17.69
CA GLN A 110 -13.28 19.27 -17.64
C GLN A 110 -13.32 18.62 -19.03
N ARG A 111 -12.37 17.71 -19.27
CA ARG A 111 -12.34 16.85 -20.45
C ARG A 111 -12.68 15.40 -20.06
N GLY A 112 -13.38 14.71 -20.97
CA GLY A 112 -13.76 13.31 -20.81
C GLY A 112 -13.45 12.49 -22.06
N LEU A 113 -13.69 11.19 -21.96
CA LEU A 113 -13.62 10.26 -23.07
C LEU A 113 -14.96 10.19 -23.81
N PHE A 114 -14.88 10.25 -25.13
CA PHE A 114 -16.04 10.18 -26.01
C PHE A 114 -15.82 9.08 -27.05
N LEU A 115 -16.91 8.35 -27.35
CA LEU A 115 -16.98 7.44 -28.47
C LEU A 115 -16.89 8.24 -29.77
N ILE A 116 -15.99 7.80 -30.65
CA ILE A 116 -15.79 8.38 -31.97
C ILE A 116 -16.94 7.99 -32.92
N THR A 117 -17.16 8.83 -33.93
CA THR A 117 -18.14 8.62 -34.98
C THR A 117 -17.54 7.88 -36.18
N VAL A 118 -18.38 7.51 -37.16
CA VAL A 118 -17.91 6.99 -38.45
C VAL A 118 -17.05 8.03 -39.18
N GLN A 119 -17.42 9.30 -39.11
CA GLN A 119 -16.65 10.40 -39.71
C GLN A 119 -15.25 10.53 -39.09
N ASP A 120 -15.14 10.36 -37.76
CA ASP A 120 -13.86 10.37 -37.07
C ASP A 120 -12.97 9.19 -37.51
N ARG A 121 -13.56 8.01 -37.73
CA ARG A 121 -12.82 6.85 -38.27
C ARG A 121 -12.32 7.11 -39.69
N GLU A 122 -13.15 7.73 -40.53
CA GLU A 122 -12.75 8.13 -41.89
C GLU A 122 -11.66 9.20 -41.86
N LEU A 123 -11.75 10.17 -40.95
CA LEU A 123 -10.74 11.21 -40.72
C LEU A 123 -9.40 10.59 -40.27
N LEU A 124 -9.41 9.66 -39.32
CA LEU A 124 -8.21 8.93 -38.87
C LEU A 124 -7.57 8.10 -40.00
N ARG A 125 -8.38 7.54 -40.90
CA ARG A 125 -7.90 6.81 -42.09
C ARG A 125 -7.37 7.75 -43.18
N ALA A 126 -8.09 8.82 -43.49
CA ALA A 126 -7.76 9.76 -44.55
C ALA A 126 -6.52 10.61 -44.21
N HIS A 127 -6.40 11.02 -42.94
CA HIS A 127 -5.29 11.83 -42.45
C HIS A 127 -4.17 11.00 -41.82
N GLN A 128 -4.03 9.72 -42.15
CA GLN A 128 -2.99 8.86 -41.58
C GLN A 128 -1.54 9.38 -41.80
N LEU A 129 -1.33 10.21 -42.83
CA LEU A 129 -0.06 10.88 -43.12
C LEU A 129 0.16 12.18 -42.34
N ASP A 130 -0.92 12.83 -41.91
CA ASP A 130 -0.89 14.08 -41.15
C ASP A 130 -1.11 13.89 -39.65
N ALA A 131 -1.58 12.71 -39.27
CA ALA A 131 -1.72 12.29 -37.89
C ALA A 131 -0.36 12.34 -37.20
N ILE A 132 -0.32 13.05 -36.08
CA ILE A 132 0.83 13.11 -35.20
C ILE A 132 0.60 12.10 -34.08
N GLN A 133 1.52 11.15 -33.92
CA GLN A 133 1.37 10.04 -33.00
C GLN A 133 2.50 10.01 -31.98
N GLY A 134 2.15 9.68 -30.74
CA GLY A 134 3.10 9.50 -29.66
C GLY A 134 2.46 8.80 -28.48
N TYR A 135 3.28 8.10 -27.70
CA TYR A 135 2.82 7.46 -26.47
C TYR A 135 2.60 8.50 -25.35
N SER A 136 1.66 8.22 -24.44
CA SER A 136 1.28 9.17 -23.39
C SER A 136 2.43 9.54 -22.44
N SER A 137 3.40 8.65 -22.23
CA SER A 137 4.64 8.92 -21.47
C SER A 137 5.40 10.14 -21.95
N ARG A 138 5.33 10.48 -23.24
CA ARG A 138 6.02 11.65 -23.82
C ARG A 138 5.51 12.97 -23.27
N PHE A 139 4.25 13.04 -22.83
CA PHE A 139 3.62 14.27 -22.33
C PHE A 139 3.84 14.48 -20.82
N ASN A 140 4.47 13.54 -20.11
CA ASN A 140 4.78 13.62 -18.68
C ASN A 140 3.55 14.02 -17.83
N VAL A 141 2.44 13.31 -18.07
CA VAL A 141 1.10 13.55 -17.49
C VAL A 141 0.83 12.63 -16.30
N ALA A 142 1.57 11.53 -16.17
CA ALA A 142 1.54 10.70 -14.98
C ALA A 142 1.72 11.62 -13.77
N GLU A 143 0.82 11.51 -12.77
CA GLU A 143 1.00 12.24 -11.52
C GLU A 143 2.42 11.96 -11.07
N LYS A 144 3.26 13.00 -11.02
CA LYS A 144 4.42 13.00 -10.14
C LYS A 144 3.82 12.92 -8.74
N ARG A 145 3.44 11.72 -8.32
CA ARG A 145 3.48 11.42 -6.91
C ARG A 145 4.89 11.81 -6.48
N ASP A 146 4.99 12.43 -5.32
CA ASP A 146 6.21 12.42 -4.54
C ASP A 146 6.55 10.96 -4.20
N ASP A 147 6.80 10.16 -5.23
CA ASP A 147 7.47 8.89 -5.16
C ASP A 147 8.93 9.29 -5.01
N GLY A 148 9.31 9.51 -3.74
CA GLY A 148 10.68 9.29 -3.31
C GLY A 148 11.22 7.99 -3.94
N PRO A 149 12.54 7.89 -4.07
CA PRO A 149 13.23 7.04 -5.05
C PRO A 149 12.54 5.70 -5.25
N VAL A 150 12.19 5.38 -6.51
CA VAL A 150 11.58 4.14 -7.01
C VAL A 150 11.70 3.02 -5.98
N LYS A 151 10.65 2.83 -5.15
CA LYS A 151 10.59 1.65 -4.31
C LYS A 151 10.44 0.47 -5.25
N GLU A 152 11.52 -0.30 -5.39
CA GLU A 152 11.52 -1.62 -6.02
C GLU A 152 10.25 -2.38 -5.61
N ASN A 153 9.67 -3.19 -6.49
CA ASN A 153 8.52 -4.04 -6.16
C ASN A 153 8.93 -5.05 -5.07
N ILE A 154 8.89 -4.63 -3.80
CA ILE A 154 9.21 -5.43 -2.60
C ILE A 154 8.33 -6.69 -2.57
N THR A 155 7.15 -6.62 -3.20
CA THR A 155 6.20 -7.74 -3.34
C THR A 155 6.73 -8.91 -4.16
N LEU A 156 7.74 -8.74 -5.01
CA LEU A 156 8.30 -9.82 -5.84
C LEU A 156 9.65 -10.34 -5.34
N LYS A 157 10.31 -9.65 -4.41
CA LYS A 157 11.61 -10.09 -3.85
C LYS A 157 11.43 -11.19 -2.78
N PRO A 158 12.32 -12.19 -2.75
CA PRO A 158 12.36 -13.16 -1.66
C PRO A 158 12.77 -12.48 -0.36
N LEU A 159 12.23 -12.94 0.79
CA LEU A 159 12.47 -12.33 2.10
C LEU A 159 13.96 -12.29 2.51
N SER A 160 14.77 -13.20 1.97
CA SER A 160 16.22 -13.25 2.20
C SER A 160 16.97 -12.04 1.61
N GLU A 161 16.38 -11.37 0.62
CA GLU A 161 16.97 -10.21 -0.06
C GLU A 161 16.36 -8.88 0.40
N CYS A 162 15.34 -8.92 1.25
CA CYS A 162 14.67 -7.73 1.76
C CYS A 162 15.43 -7.13 2.94
N SER A 163 15.62 -5.80 2.93
CA SER A 163 16.12 -5.08 4.11
C SER A 163 15.10 -5.14 5.27
N PRO A 164 15.52 -4.93 6.53
CA PRO A 164 14.62 -4.90 7.67
C PRO A 164 13.47 -3.88 7.52
N GLU A 165 13.70 -2.74 6.87
CA GLU A 165 12.67 -1.74 6.57
C GLU A 165 11.67 -2.24 5.52
N GLN A 166 12.14 -2.95 4.50
CA GLN A 166 11.29 -3.54 3.47
C GLN A 166 10.42 -4.67 4.05
N LYS A 167 10.98 -5.50 4.94
CA LYS A 167 10.23 -6.52 5.69
C LYS A 167 9.13 -5.89 6.54
N LEU A 168 9.44 -4.81 7.24
CA LEU A 168 8.45 -4.07 8.03
C LEU A 168 7.33 -3.47 7.15
N GLU A 169 7.67 -2.98 5.95
CA GLU A 169 6.68 -2.50 5.00
C GLU A 169 5.73 -3.61 4.50
N ILE A 170 6.27 -4.80 4.22
CA ILE A 170 5.46 -5.99 3.88
C ILE A 170 4.51 -6.33 5.04
N TYR A 171 5.03 -6.36 6.27
CA TYR A 171 4.23 -6.65 7.46
C TYR A 171 3.08 -5.65 7.66
N ARG A 172 3.32 -4.35 7.47
CA ARG A 172 2.29 -3.31 7.58
C ARG A 172 1.16 -3.44 6.55
N LYS A 173 1.47 -3.91 5.34
CA LYS A 173 0.47 -4.09 4.28
C LYS A 173 -0.56 -5.17 4.62
N LYS A 174 -0.27 -6.05 5.59
CA LYS A 174 -1.18 -7.09 6.14
C LYS A 174 -2.01 -7.80 5.05
N ALA A 175 -1.35 -8.20 3.95
CA ALA A 175 -2.02 -8.91 2.87
C ALA A 175 -2.54 -10.27 3.39
N PRO A 176 -3.86 -10.52 3.38
CA PRO A 176 -4.40 -11.76 3.92
C PRO A 176 -3.91 -12.97 3.12
N GLY A 177 -3.33 -13.96 3.80
CA GLY A 177 -2.81 -15.19 3.20
C GLY A 177 -1.35 -15.15 2.73
N ASP A 178 -0.62 -14.04 2.92
CA ASP A 178 0.80 -13.97 2.58
C ASP A 178 1.65 -14.67 3.67
N GLN A 179 2.28 -15.80 3.30
CA GLN A 179 3.14 -16.58 4.20
C GLN A 179 4.35 -15.78 4.70
N ARG A 180 4.77 -14.74 3.96
CA ARG A 180 5.90 -13.89 4.34
C ARG A 180 5.60 -13.06 5.58
N VAL A 181 4.34 -12.67 5.79
CA VAL A 181 3.92 -11.90 6.96
C VAL A 181 4.15 -12.71 8.23
N GLN A 182 3.82 -14.01 8.22
CA GLN A 182 4.06 -14.91 9.37
C GLN A 182 5.55 -15.11 9.65
N GLN A 183 6.38 -15.20 8.60
CA GLN A 183 7.83 -15.33 8.75
C GLN A 183 8.44 -14.06 9.34
N ILE A 184 8.04 -12.89 8.84
CA ILE A 184 8.46 -11.58 9.37
C ILE A 184 8.00 -11.40 10.81
N GLU A 185 6.77 -11.80 11.13
CA GLU A 185 6.24 -11.74 12.49
C GLU A 185 7.05 -12.63 13.45
N LYS A 186 7.42 -13.84 13.02
CA LYS A 186 8.29 -14.72 13.80
C LYS A 186 9.70 -14.13 13.96
N GLU A 187 10.24 -13.49 12.93
CA GLU A 187 11.57 -12.86 12.96
C GLU A 187 11.61 -11.66 13.92
N PHE A 188 10.70 -10.69 13.77
CA PHE A 188 10.71 -9.47 14.57
C PHE A 188 10.06 -9.63 15.94
N PHE A 189 9.00 -10.44 16.08
CA PHE A 189 8.21 -10.49 17.31
C PHE A 189 8.25 -11.85 18.00
N GLY A 190 8.78 -12.89 17.37
CA GLY A 190 8.94 -14.22 17.95
C GLY A 190 10.23 -14.34 18.77
N VAL A 191 10.10 -14.62 20.07
CA VAL A 191 11.23 -14.86 20.97
C VAL A 191 11.22 -16.30 21.45
N GLU A 192 12.28 -17.05 21.13
CA GLU A 192 12.49 -18.39 21.67
C GLU A 192 12.90 -18.30 23.15
N PHE A 193 12.07 -18.88 24.01
CA PHE A 193 12.21 -18.77 25.45
C PHE A 193 11.97 -20.11 26.12
N GLN A 194 12.88 -20.49 27.02
CA GLN A 194 12.79 -21.74 27.77
C GLN A 194 12.29 -21.45 29.17
N TYR A 195 11.14 -22.00 29.53
CA TYR A 195 10.55 -21.82 30.85
C TYR A 195 9.76 -23.05 31.29
N SER A 196 9.61 -23.20 32.60
CA SER A 196 8.80 -24.25 33.22
C SER A 196 7.35 -23.76 33.35
N ARG A 197 6.39 -24.53 32.81
CA ARG A 197 4.98 -24.31 33.15
C ARG A 197 4.65 -25.03 34.46
N HIS A 198 3.60 -24.59 35.14
CA HIS A 198 3.15 -25.24 36.36
C HIS A 198 2.91 -26.74 36.14
N LYS A 199 3.59 -27.58 36.94
CA LYS A 199 3.56 -29.06 36.86
C LYS A 199 4.07 -29.65 35.54
N ARG A 200 4.86 -28.91 34.76
CA ARG A 200 5.49 -29.40 33.52
C ARG A 200 6.99 -29.10 33.52
N PRO A 201 7.80 -29.96 32.88
CA PRO A 201 9.23 -29.69 32.72
C PRO A 201 9.46 -28.44 31.85
N ALA A 202 10.65 -27.86 31.95
CA ALA A 202 11.04 -26.72 31.13
C ALA A 202 11.07 -27.11 29.64
N ALA A 203 10.40 -26.30 28.81
CA ALA A 203 10.36 -26.48 27.36
C ALA A 203 10.69 -25.17 26.66
N THR A 204 11.32 -25.26 25.49
CA THR A 204 11.57 -24.10 24.63
C THR A 204 10.32 -23.81 23.80
N GLU A 205 9.78 -22.61 23.94
CA GLU A 205 8.61 -22.16 23.19
C GLU A 205 8.89 -20.81 22.52
N VAL A 206 8.22 -20.55 21.39
CA VAL A 206 8.27 -19.25 20.72
C VAL A 206 7.14 -18.39 21.25
N ILE A 207 7.48 -17.31 21.95
CA ILE A 207 6.53 -16.32 22.46
C ILE A 207 6.45 -15.19 21.44
N PHE A 208 5.25 -14.93 20.94
CA PHE A 208 4.99 -13.83 20.01
C PHE A 208 4.61 -12.57 20.80
N LEU A 209 5.50 -11.58 20.82
CA LEU A 209 5.33 -10.32 21.51
C LEU A 209 5.07 -9.20 20.50
N GLY A 210 3.98 -9.33 19.74
CA GLY A 210 3.57 -8.32 18.76
C GLY A 210 3.03 -7.04 19.42
N PRO A 211 3.01 -5.90 18.69
CA PRO A 211 2.62 -4.59 19.23
C PRO A 211 1.20 -4.53 19.80
N GLU A 212 0.27 -5.33 19.24
CA GLU A 212 -1.15 -5.32 19.66
C GLU A 212 -1.40 -6.12 20.95
N ALA A 213 -0.62 -7.17 21.22
CA ALA A 213 -0.98 -8.20 22.23
C ALA A 213 0.16 -8.59 23.19
N TYR A 214 1.31 -7.88 23.17
CA TYR A 214 2.46 -8.26 24.01
C TYR A 214 2.13 -8.33 25.51
N ARG A 215 1.27 -7.42 26.02
CA ARG A 215 0.87 -7.41 27.44
C ARG A 215 0.10 -8.66 27.83
N GLU A 216 -0.87 -9.05 27.02
CA GLU A 216 -1.68 -10.25 27.24
C GLU A 216 -0.81 -11.51 27.22
N LYS A 217 0.14 -11.59 26.29
CA LYS A 217 1.07 -12.73 26.16
C LYS A 217 2.04 -12.84 27.33
N ILE A 218 2.54 -11.72 27.85
CA ILE A 218 3.37 -11.69 29.06
C ILE A 218 2.55 -12.12 30.28
N ASN A 219 1.31 -11.63 30.42
CA ASN A 219 0.43 -12.05 31.51
C ASN A 219 0.05 -13.54 31.41
N GLN A 220 -0.10 -14.07 30.20
CA GLN A 220 -0.29 -15.50 29.98
C GLN A 220 0.95 -16.30 30.42
N LEU A 221 2.15 -15.84 30.10
CA LEU A 221 3.39 -16.48 30.57
C LEU A 221 3.48 -16.51 32.10
N ILE A 222 3.14 -15.39 32.76
CA ILE A 222 3.12 -15.33 34.23
C ILE A 222 2.12 -16.36 34.79
N ARG A 223 0.93 -16.48 34.18
CA ARG A 223 -0.09 -17.46 34.58
C ARG A 223 0.34 -18.91 34.32
N ASP A 224 1.06 -19.16 33.24
CA ASP A 224 1.54 -20.48 32.87
C ASP A 224 2.63 -20.97 33.84
N VAL A 225 3.51 -20.06 34.28
CA VAL A 225 4.53 -20.35 35.31
C VAL A 225 3.90 -20.45 36.70
N TYR A 226 3.08 -19.47 37.08
CA TYR A 226 2.52 -19.35 38.42
C TYR A 226 1.01 -18.98 38.40
N PRO A 227 0.12 -19.99 38.25
CA PRO A 227 -1.32 -19.78 38.16
C PRO A 227 -1.91 -19.12 39.41
N TYR A 228 -2.93 -18.28 39.23
CA TYR A 228 -3.53 -17.49 40.32
C TYR A 228 -4.03 -18.33 41.50
N GLY A 229 -4.72 -19.45 41.26
CA GLY A 229 -5.21 -20.31 42.36
C GLY A 229 -4.09 -20.91 43.22
N VAL A 230 -2.94 -21.20 42.59
CA VAL A 230 -1.74 -21.67 43.30
C VAL A 230 -1.09 -20.51 44.06
N ARG A 231 -1.08 -19.31 43.48
CA ARG A 231 -0.58 -18.08 44.13
C ARG A 231 -1.27 -17.81 45.46
N VAL A 232 -2.61 -17.84 45.46
CA VAL A 232 -3.41 -17.59 46.68
C VAL A 232 -3.15 -18.66 47.74
N SER A 233 -3.09 -19.93 47.34
CA SER A 233 -2.90 -21.06 48.27
C SER A 233 -1.50 -21.05 48.89
N LEU A 234 -0.44 -20.92 48.08
CA LEU A 234 0.94 -20.87 48.58
C LEU A 234 1.19 -19.61 49.43
N ARG A 235 0.60 -18.46 49.08
CA ARG A 235 0.73 -17.25 49.89
C ARG A 235 0.19 -17.44 51.31
N ARG A 236 -0.93 -18.14 51.46
CA ARG A 236 -1.56 -18.38 52.76
C ARG A 236 -0.88 -19.50 53.54
N ASP A 237 -0.64 -20.64 52.87
CA ASP A 237 -0.31 -21.90 53.53
C ASP A 237 1.20 -22.20 53.51
N TYR A 238 1.96 -21.67 52.54
CA TYR A 238 3.38 -21.96 52.33
C TYR A 238 4.20 -20.72 51.86
N PRO A 239 4.43 -19.71 52.73
CA PRO A 239 5.03 -18.43 52.33
C PRO A 239 6.46 -18.54 51.78
N ALA A 240 7.24 -19.54 52.21
CA ALA A 240 8.59 -19.79 51.70
C ALA A 240 8.56 -20.24 50.22
N GLU A 241 7.73 -21.24 49.90
CA GLU A 241 7.51 -21.72 48.53
C GLU A 241 6.91 -20.61 47.64
N HIS A 242 6.04 -19.77 48.21
CA HIS A 242 5.53 -18.60 47.51
C HIS A 242 6.65 -17.66 47.04
N LYS A 243 7.61 -17.35 47.92
CA LYS A 243 8.75 -16.48 47.59
C LYS A 243 9.65 -17.11 46.54
N GLU A 244 9.91 -18.41 46.62
CA GLU A 244 10.70 -19.14 45.61
C GLU A 244 10.03 -19.10 44.23
N LYS A 245 8.71 -19.34 44.16
CA LYS A 245 7.96 -19.26 42.90
C LYS A 245 7.89 -17.85 42.34
N LEU A 246 7.77 -16.82 43.18
CA LEU A 246 7.88 -15.43 42.74
C LEU A 246 9.27 -15.10 42.18
N ALA A 247 10.33 -15.56 42.85
CA ALA A 247 11.70 -15.39 42.38
C ALA A 247 11.92 -16.09 41.03
N GLU A 248 11.32 -17.26 40.81
CA GLU A 248 11.34 -17.97 39.53
C GLU A 248 10.64 -17.16 38.42
N VAL A 249 9.44 -16.62 38.67
CA VAL A 249 8.74 -15.72 37.73
C VAL A 249 9.59 -14.49 37.41
N HIS A 250 10.14 -13.82 38.42
CA HIS A 250 10.99 -12.64 38.23
C HIS A 250 12.24 -12.95 37.43
N ARG A 251 12.87 -14.11 37.66
CA ARG A 251 14.00 -14.58 36.87
C ARG A 251 13.62 -14.71 35.40
N TYR A 252 12.51 -15.38 35.10
CA TYR A 252 12.05 -15.53 33.72
C TYR A 252 11.72 -14.21 33.03
N LEU A 253 11.03 -13.28 33.71
CA LEU A 253 10.71 -11.96 33.14
C LEU A 253 11.98 -11.15 32.85
N ARG A 254 12.98 -11.20 33.74
CA ARG A 254 14.28 -10.53 33.52
C ARG A 254 15.08 -11.18 32.39
N GLU A 255 15.09 -12.51 32.31
CA GLU A 255 15.74 -13.22 31.20
C GLU A 255 15.08 -12.87 29.86
N LEU A 256 13.75 -12.78 29.81
CA LEU A 256 13.01 -12.36 28.62
C LEU A 256 13.34 -10.92 28.22
N ALA A 257 13.38 -9.99 29.19
CA ALA A 257 13.80 -8.60 28.95
C ALA A 257 15.25 -8.54 28.44
N GLY A 258 16.15 -9.35 29.01
CA GLY A 258 17.54 -9.47 28.57
C GLY A 258 17.65 -9.92 27.11
N LYS A 259 16.89 -10.94 26.70
CA LYS A 259 16.83 -11.40 25.30
C LYS A 259 16.30 -10.34 24.34
N LEU A 260 15.30 -9.56 24.76
CA LEU A 260 14.77 -8.46 23.95
C LEU A 260 15.78 -7.32 23.81
N ARG A 261 16.47 -6.95 24.89
CA ARG A 261 17.54 -5.94 24.85
C ARG A 261 18.69 -6.34 23.93
N GLN A 262 19.07 -7.61 23.91
CA GLN A 262 20.09 -8.13 22.98
C GLN A 262 19.66 -8.03 21.51
N ARG A 263 18.35 -7.99 21.22
CA ARG A 263 17.83 -7.80 19.87
C ARG A 263 17.80 -6.35 19.43
N ILE A 264 17.95 -5.38 20.33
CA ILE A 264 18.04 -3.96 19.98
C ILE A 264 19.39 -3.74 19.30
N ASN A 265 19.36 -3.29 18.05
CA ASN A 265 20.55 -3.02 17.27
C ASN A 265 20.26 -1.91 16.23
N ASP A 266 21.31 -1.28 15.71
CA ASP A 266 21.18 -0.19 14.74
C ASP A 266 20.68 -0.64 13.36
N HIS A 267 20.64 -1.95 13.09
CA HIS A 267 20.20 -2.52 11.83
C HIS A 267 18.68 -2.76 11.78
N ASN A 268 18.02 -2.75 12.94
CA ASN A 268 16.57 -2.86 12.99
C ASN A 268 15.91 -1.52 12.67
N PRO A 269 14.70 -1.54 12.09
CA PRO A 269 13.93 -0.32 11.90
C PRO A 269 13.67 0.36 13.26
N PRO A 270 13.71 1.71 13.35
CA PRO A 270 13.52 2.44 14.60
C PRO A 270 12.22 2.08 15.33
N GLU A 271 11.16 1.73 14.59
CA GLU A 271 9.89 1.28 15.16
C GLU A 271 10.01 -0.04 15.92
N ILE A 272 10.79 -0.99 15.40
CA ILE A 272 11.01 -2.29 16.05
C ILE A 272 11.81 -2.11 17.34
N ASN A 273 12.88 -1.30 17.31
CA ASN A 273 13.65 -0.97 18.51
C ASN A 273 12.79 -0.25 19.56
N LYS A 274 11.93 0.68 19.12
CA LYS A 274 10.96 1.35 20.00
C LYS A 274 9.98 0.36 20.62
N HIS A 275 9.52 -0.64 19.86
CA HIS A 275 8.66 -1.70 20.37
C HIS A 275 9.39 -2.57 21.40
N TYR A 276 10.62 -3.02 21.13
CA TYR A 276 11.41 -3.77 22.11
C TYR A 276 11.62 -3.00 23.41
N ASN A 277 11.91 -1.70 23.33
CA ASN A 277 12.02 -0.84 24.51
C ASN A 277 10.70 -0.82 25.31
N ARG A 278 9.56 -0.61 24.64
CA ARG A 278 8.24 -0.64 25.32
C ARG A 278 7.94 -1.97 26.01
N VAL A 279 8.36 -3.08 25.41
CA VAL A 279 8.17 -4.41 26.02
C VAL A 279 9.10 -4.58 27.23
N CYS A 280 10.35 -4.12 27.14
CA CYS A 280 11.29 -4.12 28.26
C CYS A 280 10.79 -3.24 29.41
N ASP A 281 10.34 -2.02 29.12
CA ASP A 281 9.77 -1.10 30.11
C ASP A 281 8.60 -1.74 30.85
N TYR A 282 7.72 -2.44 30.11
CA TYR A 282 6.58 -3.15 30.71
C TYR A 282 7.01 -4.35 31.57
N LEU A 283 8.01 -5.11 31.14
CA LEU A 283 8.55 -6.22 31.94
C LEU A 283 9.20 -5.71 33.23
N GLU A 284 9.92 -4.59 33.16
CA GLU A 284 10.53 -3.94 34.31
C GLU A 284 9.47 -3.41 35.27
N ASP A 285 8.46 -2.73 34.75
CA ASP A 285 7.31 -2.22 35.51
C ASP A 285 6.59 -3.36 36.26
N ILE A 286 6.28 -4.47 35.59
CA ILE A 286 5.66 -5.62 36.25
C ILE A 286 6.54 -6.17 37.37
N THR A 287 7.86 -6.31 37.13
CA THR A 287 8.76 -6.86 38.16
C THR A 287 8.99 -5.94 39.36
N GLN A 288 8.73 -4.64 39.23
CA GLN A 288 9.00 -3.62 40.25
C GLN A 288 7.73 -3.11 40.95
N ASN A 289 6.60 -3.06 40.25
CA ASN A 289 5.40 -2.34 40.68
C ASN A 289 4.13 -3.22 40.75
N ASP A 290 4.12 -4.43 40.15
CA ASP A 290 2.93 -5.27 40.16
C ASP A 290 2.66 -5.81 41.57
N ALA A 291 1.57 -5.35 42.19
CA ALA A 291 1.21 -5.71 43.56
C ALA A 291 1.00 -7.22 43.78
N GLU A 292 0.67 -7.99 42.75
CA GLU A 292 0.53 -9.44 42.85
C GLU A 292 1.88 -10.18 42.86
N LEU A 293 2.92 -9.55 42.31
CA LEU A 293 4.27 -10.11 42.18
C LEU A 293 5.30 -9.48 43.14
N THR A 294 5.01 -8.29 43.67
CA THR A 294 5.89 -7.56 44.62
C THR A 294 5.44 -7.59 46.06
N ARG A 295 4.16 -7.89 46.37
CA ARG A 295 3.73 -8.02 47.77
C ARG A 295 4.26 -9.31 48.38
N VAL A 296 5.44 -9.17 48.98
CA VAL A 296 5.95 -10.03 50.03
C VAL A 296 5.36 -9.51 51.35
N VAL A 297 4.12 -9.90 51.67
CA VAL A 297 3.59 -9.71 53.03
C VAL A 297 3.40 -11.09 53.63
#